data_AF-A0A352S996-F1
#
_entry.id   AF-A0A352S996-F1
#
_cell.length_a   1.000
_cell.length_b   1.000
_cell.length_c   1.000
_cell.angle_alpha   90.00
_cell.angle_beta   90.00
_cell.angle_gamma   90.00
#
_symmetry.space_group_name_H-M   'P 1'
#
loop_
_entity.id
_entity.type
_entity.pdbx_description
1 polymer ?
#
loop_
_entity_poly.entity_id
_entity_poly.type
_entity_poly.pdbx_seq_one_letter_code
_entity_poly.pdbx_strand_id
1 'polypeptide(L)' 'LDATCSLDLGCPADDFAAFCDAHPDRTVVVYANTSAAVKARADWMVTSSIGLKI' A
#
# COMPACT_ATOMS: atom_id res chain seq x y z
N LEU A 1 -19.15 -9.47 -10.93
CA LEU A 1 -18.50 -8.42 -11.73
C LEU A 1 -17.30 -7.93 -10.90
N ASP A 2 -16.53 -8.86 -10.34
CA ASP A 2 -15.70 -8.60 -9.15
C ASP A 2 -14.27 -8.99 -9.46
N ALA A 3 -13.56 -8.06 -10.11
CA ALA A 3 -12.15 -8.22 -10.43
C ALA A 3 -11.31 -7.64 -9.28
N THR A 4 -11.12 -8.42 -8.21
CA THR A 4 -10.27 -8.04 -7.06
C THR A 4 -8.91 -8.74 -7.13
N CYS A 5 -7.87 -8.07 -6.64
CA CYS A 5 -6.54 -8.67 -6.47
C CYS A 5 -6.40 -9.21 -5.04
N SER A 6 -5.73 -10.35 -4.85
CA SER A 6 -5.45 -10.88 -3.50
C SER A 6 -4.64 -9.91 -2.63
N LEU A 7 -3.81 -9.07 -3.26
CA LEU A 7 -3.05 -8.01 -2.58
C LEU A 7 -3.94 -6.89 -2.03
N ASP A 8 -5.06 -6.62 -2.69
CA ASP A 8 -6.04 -5.64 -2.25
C ASP A 8 -6.79 -6.15 -1.01
N LEU A 9 -7.22 -7.41 -1.05
CA LEU A 9 -7.92 -8.07 0.05
C LEU A 9 -7.01 -8.33 1.26
N GLY A 10 -5.71 -8.56 1.01
CA GLY A 10 -4.72 -8.85 2.05
C GLY A 10 -4.20 -7.62 2.80
N CYS A 11 -4.61 -6.41 2.42
CA CYS A 11 -4.15 -5.16 3.05
C CYS A 11 -5.33 -4.28 3.45
N PRO A 12 -5.96 -4.55 4.61
CA PRO A 12 -6.99 -3.68 5.17
C PRO A 12 -6.41 -2.29 5.47
N ALA A 13 -7.12 -1.24 5.06
CA ALA A 13 -6.62 0.13 5.17
C ALA A 13 -6.43 0.60 6.62
N ASP A 14 -7.33 0.21 7.52
CA ASP A 14 -7.28 0.61 8.92
C ASP A 14 -6.08 -0.03 9.66
N ASP A 15 -5.86 -1.33 9.43
CA ASP A 15 -4.71 -2.06 9.98
C ASP A 15 -3.39 -1.49 9.43
N PHE A 16 -3.36 -1.16 8.14
CA PHE A 16 -2.21 -0.53 7.51
C PHE A 16 -1.93 0.87 8.08
N ALA A 17 -2.96 1.69 8.28
CA ALA A 17 -2.83 3.01 8.88
C ALA A 17 -2.29 2.93 10.31
N ALA A 18 -2.83 2.01 11.13
CA ALA A 18 -2.34 1.78 12.49
C ALA A 18 -0.86 1.36 12.51
N PHE A 19 -0.44 0.52 11.56
CA PHE A 19 0.96 0.14 11.39
C PHE A 19 1.86 1.33 11.00
N CYS A 20 1.43 2.16 10.06
CA CYS A 20 2.16 3.37 9.66
C CYS A 20 2.31 4.34 10.85
N ASP A 21 1.25 4.53 11.64
CA ASP A 21 1.26 5.46 12.76
C ASP A 21 2.13 4.94 13.94
N ALA A 22 2.31 3.63 14.06
CA ALA A 22 3.27 3.01 14.98
C ALA A 22 4.74 3.17 14.54
N HIS A 23 4.99 3.56 13.28
CA HIS A 23 6.31 3.70 12.68
C HIS A 23 6.46 5.03 11.92
N PRO A 24 6.33 6.18 12.60
CA PRO A 24 6.29 7.49 11.96
C PRO A 24 7.62 7.92 11.31
N ASP A 25 8.72 7.24 11.62
CA ASP A 25 10.06 7.48 11.08
C ASP A 25 10.31 6.77 9.74
N ARG A 26 9.34 6.01 9.22
CA ARG A 26 9.50 5.21 8.00
C ARG A 26 8.79 5.83 6.79
N THR A 27 9.40 5.65 5.62
CA THR A 27 8.77 5.95 4.33
C THR A 27 7.81 4.84 3.93
N VAL A 28 6.58 5.22 3.61
CA VAL A 28 5.49 4.34 3.24
C VAL A 28 5.43 4.19 1.72
N VAL A 29 5.79 3.00 1.23
CA VAL A 29 5.82 2.66 -0.20
C VAL A 29 4.72 1.64 -0.50
N VAL A 30 3.77 1.98 -1.37
CA VAL A 30 2.61 1.13 -1.64
C VAL A 30 2.60 0.65 -3.09
N TYR A 31 2.24 -0.63 -3.27
CA TYR A 31 2.12 -1.24 -4.59
C TYR A 31 0.82 -0.83 -5.30
N ALA A 32 0.87 -0.65 -6.61
CA ALA A 32 -0.25 -0.21 -7.44
C ALA A 32 -1.53 -1.05 -7.29
N ASN A 33 -1.40 -2.35 -7.03
CA ASN A 33 -2.52 -3.30 -6.97
C ASN A 33 -3.13 -3.43 -5.56
N THR A 34 -3.21 -2.32 -4.81
CA THR A 34 -3.85 -2.21 -3.48
C THR A 34 -5.06 -1.26 -3.53
N SER A 35 -5.82 -1.15 -2.44
CA SER A 35 -7.02 -0.28 -2.40
C SER A 35 -6.66 1.20 -2.49
N ALA A 36 -7.59 2.03 -2.99
CA ALA A 36 -7.38 3.48 -2.99
C ALA A 36 -7.16 4.07 -1.58
N ALA A 37 -7.78 3.46 -0.56
CA ALA A 37 -7.60 3.86 0.84
C ALA A 37 -6.16 3.62 1.33
N VAL A 38 -5.57 2.46 1.00
CA VAL A 38 -4.16 2.16 1.31
C VAL A 38 -3.24 3.13 0.56
N LYS A 39 -3.52 3.43 -0.71
CA LYS A 39 -2.75 4.40 -1.50
C LYS A 39 -2.77 5.81 -0.90
N ALA A 40 -3.89 6.24 -0.32
CA ALA A 40 -4.00 7.56 0.29
C ALA A 40 -3.07 7.76 1.50
N ARG A 41 -2.61 6.66 2.12
CA ARG A 41 -1.66 6.69 3.23
C ARG A 41 -0.19 6.68 2.77
N ALA A 42 0.10 6.38 1.50
CA ALA A 42 1.46 6.22 0.99
C ALA A 42 2.18 7.54 0.76
N ASP A 43 3.50 7.55 0.95
CA ASP A 43 4.36 8.66 0.50
C ASP A 43 4.57 8.60 -1.02
N TRP A 44 4.73 7.39 -1.57
CA TRP A 44 4.73 7.16 -3.01
C TRP A 44 4.25 5.76 -3.40
N MET A 45 3.99 5.61 -4.70
CA MET A 45 3.40 4.42 -5.31
C MET A 45 4.38 3.74 -6.27
N VAL A 46 4.41 2.40 -6.25
CA VAL A 46 5.28 1.60 -7.11
C VAL A 46 4.52 0.53 -7.89
N THR A 47 5.04 0.17 -9.07
CA THR A 47 4.65 -1.02 -9.85
C THR A 47 5.81 -2.01 -9.88
N SER A 48 5.60 -3.23 -10.40
CA SER A 48 6.64 -4.26 -10.46
C SER A 48 7.86 -3.84 -11.27
N SER A 49 7.70 -2.95 -12.24
CA SER A 49 8.80 -2.45 -13.09
C SER A 49 9.66 -1.37 -12.43
N ILE A 50 9.18 -0.74 -11.36
CA ILE A 50 9.88 0.35 -10.66
C ILE A 50 10.16 0.06 -9.19
N GLY A 51 9.60 -1.02 -8.63
CA GLY A 51 9.80 -1.41 -7.23
C GLY A 51 11.22 -1.87 -6.88
N LEU A 52 12.02 -2.26 -7.88
CA LEU A 52 13.45 -2.53 -7.74
C LEU A 52 14.29 -1.44 -8.42
N LYS A 53 14.31 -0.28 -7.75
CA LYS A 53 15.40 0.68 -7.71
C LYS A 53 15.38 1.32 -6.31
N ILE A 54 15.75 0.53 -5.31
CA ILE A 54 16.18 1.01 -3.99
C ILE A 54 17.61 0.54 -3.81
#